data_AF-A0A2U1N1C6-F1
#
_entry.id   AF-A0A2U1N1C6-F1
#
_cell.length_a   1.000
_cell.length_b   1.000
_cell.length_c   1.000
_cell.angle_alpha   90.00
_cell.angle_beta   90.00
_cell.angle_gamma   90.00
#
_symmetry.space_group_name_H-M   'P 1'
#
loop_
_entity.id
_entity.type
_entity.pdbx_description
1 polymer ?
#
loop_
_entity_poly.entity_id
_entity_poly.type
_entity_poly.pdbx_seq_one_letter_code
_entity_poly.pdbx_strand_id
1 'polypeptide(L)'
;MMYHSHSRESSLPCLHCHPNTYIRLVQHLIERCLLLQMSQAECIRALAKHACIHPAITVTVWRGLQNENTEFFQAYFNATSPRHFVSKFKST
;
A
#
# COMPACT_ATOMS: atom_id res chain seq x y z
N MET A 1 -14.52 -36.64 -5.07
CA MET A 1 -14.60 -35.26 -5.58
C MET A 1 -14.09 -34.33 -4.49
N MET A 2 -13.22 -33.40 -4.86
CA MET A 2 -12.33 -32.67 -3.94
C MET A 2 -13.09 -31.76 -2.96
N TYR A 3 -12.64 -31.81 -1.71
CA TYR A 3 -12.97 -30.83 -0.66
C TYR A 3 -12.61 -29.41 -1.12
N HIS A 4 -13.55 -28.47 -1.09
CA HIS A 4 -13.63 -27.50 0.01
C HIS A 4 -14.76 -26.50 -0.24
N SER A 5 -15.71 -26.55 0.69
CA SER A 5 -16.87 -25.68 0.79
C SER A 5 -16.49 -24.23 1.07
N HIS A 6 -17.22 -23.32 0.43
CA HIS A 6 -17.25 -21.88 0.68
C HIS A 6 -17.32 -21.53 2.18
N SER A 7 -16.23 -20.98 2.72
CA SER A 7 -16.23 -20.19 3.95
C SER A 7 -16.10 -18.71 3.59
N ARG A 8 -17.12 -17.92 3.96
CA ARG A 8 -17.09 -16.46 3.95
C ARG A 8 -16.02 -15.96 4.91
N GLU A 9 -14.82 -15.74 4.38
CA GLU A 9 -13.83 -14.81 4.90
C GLU A 9 -13.07 -14.33 3.67
N SER A 10 -12.85 -13.02 3.53
CA SER A 10 -12.33 -12.38 2.33
C SER A 10 -10.92 -12.88 1.99
N SER A 11 -10.81 -14.07 1.40
CA SER A 11 -9.54 -14.75 1.15
C SER A 11 -8.79 -14.01 0.06
N LEU A 12 -7.64 -13.44 0.42
CA LEU A 12 -6.72 -12.86 -0.54
C LEU A 12 -6.39 -13.87 -1.63
N PRO A 13 -6.21 -13.44 -2.89
CA PRO A 13 -5.78 -14.34 -3.96
C PRO A 13 -4.47 -15.02 -3.54
N CYS A 14 -4.25 -16.27 -3.96
CA CYS A 14 -2.97 -16.92 -3.68
C CYS A 14 -1.89 -16.33 -4.61
N LEU A 15 -0.79 -15.85 -4.03
CA LEU A 15 0.37 -15.35 -4.79
C LEU A 15 0.94 -16.40 -5.76
N HIS A 16 0.96 -17.68 -5.36
CA HIS A 16 1.48 -18.76 -6.21
C HIS A 16 0.54 -19.15 -7.34
N CYS A 17 -0.78 -19.08 -7.13
CA CYS A 17 -1.75 -19.50 -8.14
C CYS A 17 -2.09 -18.36 -9.12
N HIS A 18 -2.16 -17.12 -8.62
CA HIS A 18 -2.62 -15.96 -9.38
C HIS A 18 -1.71 -14.75 -9.07
N PRO A 19 -0.42 -14.78 -9.46
CA PRO A 19 0.55 -13.77 -9.07
C PRO A 19 0.16 -12.37 -9.53
N ASN A 20 -0.35 -12.23 -10.75
CA ASN A 20 -0.79 -10.94 -11.29
C ASN A 20 -1.96 -10.36 -10.49
N THR A 21 -2.97 -11.18 -10.17
CA THR A 21 -4.13 -10.75 -9.38
C THR A 21 -3.71 -10.32 -7.97
N TYR A 22 -2.77 -11.05 -7.36
CA TYR A 22 -2.24 -10.70 -6.04
C TYR A 22 -1.49 -9.37 -6.07
N ILE A 23 -0.58 -9.18 -7.04
CA ILE A 23 0.20 -7.95 -7.15
C ILE A 23 -0.72 -6.75 -7.38
N ARG A 24 -1.72 -6.87 -8.25
CA ARG A 24 -2.72 -5.80 -8.48
C ARG A 24 -3.51 -5.46 -7.21
N LEU A 25 -3.85 -6.46 -6.40
CA LEU A 25 -4.52 -6.23 -5.12
C LEU A 25 -3.60 -5.49 -4.13
N VAL A 26 -2.34 -5.89 -4.02
CA VAL A 26 -1.36 -5.21 -3.15
C VAL A 26 -1.13 -3.77 -3.60
N GLN A 27 -1.01 -3.54 -4.92
CA GLN A 27 -0.92 -2.19 -5.49
C GLN A 27 -2.14 -1.34 -5.09
N HIS A 28 -3.35 -1.87 -5.26
CA HIS A 28 -4.57 -1.14 -4.89
C HIS A 28 -4.62 -0.79 -3.39
N LEU A 29 -4.15 -1.69 -2.52
CA LEU A 29 -4.05 -1.40 -1.08
C LEU A 29 -2.99 -0.33 -0.79
N ILE A 30 -1.87 -0.32 -1.51
CA ILE A 30 -0.85 0.73 -1.42
C ILE A 30 -1.42 2.08 -1.87
N GLU A 31 -2.14 2.13 -2.99
CA GLU A 31 -2.82 3.35 -3.47
C GLU A 31 -3.79 3.91 -2.42
N ARG A 32 -4.54 3.05 -1.74
CA ARG A 32 -5.41 3.46 -0.63
C ARG A 32 -4.61 4.03 0.56
N CYS A 33 -3.47 3.44 0.91
CA CYS A 33 -2.59 4.00 1.94
C CYS A 33 -2.03 5.37 1.54
N LEU A 34 -1.67 5.55 0.27
CA LEU A 34 -1.19 6.82 -0.27
C LEU A 34 -2.26 7.91 -0.15
N LEU A 35 -3.51 7.60 -0.52
CA LEU A 35 -4.66 8.52 -0.36
C LEU A 35 -4.87 8.94 1.10
N LEU A 36 -4.62 8.04 2.05
CA LEU A 36 -4.70 8.32 3.49
C LEU A 36 -3.46 9.06 4.04
N GLN A 37 -2.56 9.53 3.17
CA GLN A 37 -1.34 10.27 3.53
C GLN A 37 -0.40 9.46 4.46
N MET A 38 -0.43 8.12 4.38
CA MET A 38 0.42 7.26 5.18
C MET A 38 1.84 7.20 4.65
N SER A 39 2.82 7.28 5.55
CA SER A 39 4.20 6.94 5.24
C SER A 39 4.35 5.49 4.81
N GLN A 40 5.45 5.17 4.11
CA GLN A 40 5.75 3.79 3.70
C GLN A 40 5.72 2.82 4.90
N ALA A 41 6.26 3.23 6.05
CA ALA A 41 6.28 2.40 7.24
C ALA A 41 4.87 2.15 7.82
N GLU A 42 3.99 3.15 7.78
CA GLU A 42 2.60 3.01 8.19
C GLU A 42 1.81 2.11 7.22
N CYS A 43 2.02 2.29 5.91
CA CYS A 43 1.45 1.41 4.89
C CYS A 43 1.84 -0.06 5.12
N ILE A 44 3.12 -0.34 5.33
CA ILE A 44 3.61 -1.71 5.61
C ILE A 44 2.93 -2.30 6.85
N ARG A 45 2.88 -1.55 7.96
CA ARG A 45 2.23 -2.02 9.20
C ARG A 45 0.73 -2.24 9.00
N ALA A 46 0.05 -1.34 8.28
CA ALA A 46 -1.39 -1.43 8.05
C ALA A 46 -1.74 -2.64 7.19
N LEU A 47 -1.02 -2.88 6.10
CA LEU A 47 -1.24 -4.03 5.21
C LEU A 47 -0.93 -5.35 5.91
N ALA A 48 0.12 -5.40 6.73
CA ALA A 48 0.43 -6.59 7.52
C ALA A 48 -0.65 -6.91 8.56
N LYS A 49 -1.16 -5.89 9.26
CA LYS A 49 -2.15 -6.06 10.33
C LYS A 49 -3.56 -6.32 9.80
N HIS A 50 -4.00 -5.58 8.78
CA HIS A 50 -5.39 -5.55 8.36
C HIS A 50 -5.68 -6.38 7.11
N ALA A 51 -4.65 -6.68 6.32
CA ALA A 51 -4.77 -7.46 5.10
C ALA A 51 -3.84 -8.68 5.09
N CYS A 52 -3.21 -9.04 6.21
CA CYS A 52 -2.32 -10.20 6.33
C CYS A 52 -1.25 -10.31 5.22
N ILE A 53 -0.85 -9.19 4.62
CA ILE A 53 0.15 -9.17 3.55
C ILE A 53 1.53 -9.19 4.20
N HIS A 54 2.39 -10.11 3.76
CA HIS A 54 3.75 -10.18 4.27
C HIS A 54 4.52 -8.86 3.96
N PRO A 55 5.17 -8.22 4.95
CA PRO A 55 5.83 -6.93 4.78
C PRO A 55 6.79 -6.86 3.59
N ALA A 56 7.55 -7.92 3.35
CA ALA A 56 8.48 -7.99 2.22
C ALA A 56 7.79 -7.84 0.85
N ILE A 57 6.56 -8.34 0.71
CA ILE A 57 5.79 -8.16 -0.52
C ILE A 57 5.41 -6.69 -0.69
N THR A 58 4.87 -6.06 0.35
CA THR A 58 4.51 -4.63 0.32
C THR A 58 5.72 -3.76 -0.03
N VAL A 59 6.88 -4.02 0.57
CA VAL A 59 8.13 -3.30 0.26
C VAL A 59 8.53 -3.46 -1.21
N THR A 60 8.40 -4.68 -1.75
CA THR A 60 8.79 -5.00 -3.12
C THR A 60 7.87 -4.31 -4.12
N VAL A 61 6.56 -4.41 -3.95
CA VAL A 61 5.57 -3.75 -4.83
C VAL A 61 5.68 -2.24 -4.72
N TRP A 62 5.83 -1.69 -3.51
CA TRP A 62 6.03 -0.25 -3.30
C TRP A 62 7.26 0.27 -4.03
N ARG A 63 8.39 -0.45 -3.98
CA ARG A 63 9.61 -0.05 -4.71
C ARG A 63 9.40 -0.08 -6.22
N GLY A 64 8.69 -1.09 -6.74
CA GLY A 64 8.30 -1.13 -8.16
C GLY A 64 7.49 0.11 -8.55
N LEU A 65 6.45 0.44 -7.78
CA LEU A 65 5.62 1.62 -8.01
C LEU A 65 6.41 2.93 -7.96
N GLN A 66 7.33 3.06 -7.00
CA GLN A 66 8.23 4.22 -6.89
C GLN A 66 9.11 4.38 -8.12
N ASN A 67 9.71 3.30 -8.59
CA ASN A 67 10.60 3.35 -9.75
C ASN A 67 9.82 3.72 -11.02
N GLU A 68 8.63 3.14 -11.21
CA GLU A 68 7.78 3.41 -12.37
C GLU A 68 7.15 4.80 -12.35
N ASN A 69 6.88 5.36 -11.16
CA ASN A 69 6.14 6.62 -10.98
C ASN A 69 6.94 7.62 -10.12
N THR A 70 8.21 7.83 -10.47
CA THR A 70 9.16 8.59 -9.65
C THR A 70 8.65 9.99 -9.30
N GLU A 71 8.14 10.74 -10.29
CA GLU A 71 7.66 12.12 -10.08
C GLU A 71 6.48 12.19 -9.10
N PHE A 72 5.54 11.23 -9.19
CA PHE A 72 4.41 11.15 -8.28
C PHE A 72 4.88 10.94 -6.83
N PHE A 73 5.78 9.98 -6.60
CA PHE A 73 6.25 9.69 -5.25
C PHE A 73 7.12 10.82 -4.68
N GLN A 74 7.89 11.53 -5.51
CA GLN A 74 8.60 12.73 -5.07
C GLN A 74 7.62 13.82 -4.59
N ALA A 75 6.59 14.12 -5.39
CA ALA A 75 5.56 15.08 -5.01
C ALA A 75 4.82 14.64 -3.73
N TYR A 76 4.50 13.35 -3.62
CA TYR A 76 3.85 12.77 -2.47
C TYR A 76 4.68 12.92 -1.18
N PHE A 77 5.97 12.59 -1.21
CA PHE A 77 6.85 12.73 -0.04
C PHE A 77 7.09 14.18 0.35
N ASN A 78 7.10 15.09 -0.62
CA ASN A 78 7.16 16.52 -0.34
C ASN A 78 5.89 16.96 0.39
N ALA A 79 4.70 16.59 -0.10
CA ALA A 79 3.41 16.97 0.49
C ALA A 79 3.17 16.36 1.89
N THR A 80 3.58 15.10 2.10
CA THR A 80 3.42 14.38 3.39
C THR A 80 4.52 14.70 4.41
N SER A 81 5.57 15.42 4.01
CA SER A 81 6.62 15.82 4.94
C SER A 81 6.03 16.72 6.04
N PRO A 82 6.33 16.46 7.33
CA PRO A 82 5.84 17.28 8.46
C PRO A 82 6.18 18.78 8.31
N ARG A 83 7.17 19.10 7.47
CA ARG A 83 7.58 20.47 7.15
C ARG A 83 6.50 21.30 6.46
N HIS A 84 5.48 20.69 5.84
CA HIS A 84 4.38 21.43 5.23
C HIS A 84 3.28 21.87 6.20
N PHE A 85 3.32 21.44 7.48
CA PHE A 85 2.36 21.92 8.47
C PHE A 85 2.75 23.29 9.09
N VAL A 86 3.98 23.78 8.87
CA VAL A 86 4.48 25.02 9.51
C VAL A 86 4.12 26.31 8.74
N SER A 87 3.57 26.24 7.54
CA SER A 87 3.34 27.44 6.70
C SER A 87 1.89 27.95 6.62
N LYS A 88 0.94 27.43 7.42
CA LYS A 88 -0.46 27.93 7.39
C LYS A 88 -0.92 28.77 8.58
N PHE A 89 -0.02 29.13 9.52
CA PHE A 89 -0.36 30.03 10.64
C PHE A 89 0.64 31.17 10.86
N LYS A 90 1.06 31.84 9.78
CA LYS A 90 1.52 33.23 9.86
C LYS A 90 0.90 34.03 8.73
N SER A 91 -0.24 34.65 9.00
CA SER A 91 -0.67 35.86 8.31
C SER A 91 -1.43 36.72 9.31
N THR A 92 -0.78 37.83 9.66
CA THR A 92 -1.26 39.14 10.16
C THR A 92 -2.54 39.21 10.98
#